data_AF-A0A075FYR5-F1
#
_entry.id   AF-A0A075FYR5-F1
#
_cell.length_a   1.000
_cell.length_b   1.000
_cell.length_c   1.000
_cell.angle_alpha   90.00
_cell.angle_beta   90.00
_cell.angle_gamma   90.00
#
_symmetry.space_group_name_H-M   'P 1'
#
loop_
_entity.id
_entity.type
_entity.pdbx_description
1 polymer ?
#
loop_
_entity_poly.entity_id
_entity_poly.type
_entity_poly.pdbx_seq_one_letter_code
_entity_poly.pdbx_strand_id
1 'polypeptide(L)'
;MIGNLYTASLYLGFRSSLEFEYQKGIDLEGKRVGFCSYGSGASAMIFSGVIQPEYDQVVKDMNLEAELGPRTKLSLDEYEELHENRRTYEENIRSANKEFVIVDVKTSTESKGERHYAFVD
;
A
#
# COMPACT_ATOMS: atom_id res chain seq x y z
N MET A 1 10.14 -6.58 1.32
CA MET A 1 8.83 -7.25 1.44
C MET A 1 7.87 -6.35 2.23
N ILE A 2 6.61 -6.25 1.79
CA ILE A 2 5.57 -5.38 2.39
C ILE A 2 4.70 -6.17 3.40
N GLY A 3 4.34 -7.41 3.09
CA GLY A 3 3.42 -8.22 3.91
C GLY A 3 1.99 -8.21 3.35
N ASN A 4 1.03 -8.65 4.17
CA ASN A 4 -0.39 -8.70 3.79
C ASN A 4 -1.04 -7.30 3.90
N LEU A 5 -1.63 -6.82 2.82
CA LEU A 5 -2.36 -5.54 2.76
C LEU A 5 -3.89 -5.73 2.62
N TYR A 6 -4.39 -6.91 3.00
CA TYR A 6 -5.79 -7.29 2.85
C TYR A 6 -6.30 -7.08 1.41
N THR A 7 -7.22 -6.13 1.21
CA THR A 7 -7.87 -5.86 -0.07
C THR A 7 -6.88 -5.45 -1.17
N ALA A 8 -5.76 -4.83 -0.80
CA ALA A 8 -4.74 -4.39 -1.76
C ALA A 8 -3.75 -5.50 -2.16
N SER A 9 -3.71 -6.63 -1.44
CA SER A 9 -2.72 -7.69 -1.67
C SER A 9 -2.77 -8.25 -3.10
N LEU A 10 -3.96 -8.47 -3.64
CA LEU A 10 -4.14 -8.97 -5.01
C LEU A 10 -3.57 -7.98 -6.05
N TYR A 11 -3.88 -6.69 -5.88
CA TYR A 11 -3.50 -5.65 -6.84
C TYR A 11 -2.02 -5.29 -6.74
N LEU A 12 -1.45 -5.30 -5.54
CA LEU A 12 0.00 -5.15 -5.35
C LEU A 12 0.75 -6.33 -6.00
N GLY A 13 0.25 -7.56 -5.85
CA GLY A 13 0.80 -8.72 -6.53
C GLY A 13 0.74 -8.57 -8.05
N PHE A 14 -0.40 -8.12 -8.59
CA PHE A 14 -0.54 -7.85 -10.02
C PHE A 14 0.41 -6.77 -10.52
N ARG A 15 0.50 -5.63 -9.83
CA ARG A 15 1.45 -4.53 -10.15
C ARG A 15 2.89 -5.05 -10.15
N SER A 16 3.27 -5.84 -9.14
CA SER A 16 4.61 -6.44 -9.05
C SER A 16 4.90 -7.39 -10.22
N SER A 17 3.92 -8.19 -10.67
CA SER A 17 4.08 -9.07 -11.82
C SER A 17 4.26 -8.28 -13.13
N LEU A 18 3.48 -7.20 -13.32
CA LEU A 18 3.64 -6.32 -14.49
C LEU A 18 5.04 -5.71 -14.53
N GLU A 19 5.48 -5.12 -13.41
CA GLU A 19 6.80 -4.50 -13.28
C GLU A 19 7.93 -5.51 -13.53
N PHE A 20 7.85 -6.70 -12.93
CA PHE A 20 8.88 -7.74 -13.06
C PHE A 20 9.01 -8.27 -14.49
N GLU A 21 7.89 -8.57 -15.16
CA GLU A 21 7.93 -9.07 -16.54
C GLU A 21 8.39 -7.98 -17.53
N TYR A 22 7.98 -6.73 -17.30
CA TYR A 22 8.45 -5.58 -18.09
C TYR A 22 9.97 -5.39 -17.97
N GLN A 23 10.53 -5.46 -16.75
CA GLN A 23 11.98 -5.38 -16.52
C GLN A 23 12.76 -6.52 -17.21
N LYS A 24 12.13 -7.68 -17.43
CA LYS A 24 12.72 -8.81 -18.17
C LYS A 24 12.57 -8.67 -19.69
N GLY A 25 11.93 -7.61 -20.18
CA GLY A 25 11.63 -7.44 -21.60
C GLY A 25 10.57 -8.41 -22.13
N ILE A 26 9.73 -8.97 -21.26
CA ILE A 26 8.65 -9.85 -21.66
C ILE A 26 7.44 -9.00 -22.05
N ASP A 27 7.06 -9.09 -23.32
CA ASP A 27 5.82 -8.48 -23.80
C ASP A 27 4.61 -9.22 -23.24
N LEU A 28 3.69 -8.46 -22.64
CA LEU A 28 2.43 -8.92 -22.06
C LEU A 28 1.21 -8.51 -22.88
N GLU A 29 1.36 -7.73 -23.95
CA GLU A 29 0.25 -7.30 -24.81
C GLU A 29 -0.62 -8.49 -25.23
N GLY A 30 -1.95 -8.32 -25.12
CA GLY A 30 -2.92 -9.34 -25.52
C GLY A 30 -2.97 -10.58 -24.62
N LYS A 31 -2.07 -10.71 -23.62
CA LYS A 31 -2.11 -11.83 -22.68
C LYS A 31 -3.27 -11.68 -21.70
N ARG A 32 -3.87 -12.82 -21.33
CA ARG A 32 -4.93 -12.88 -20.32
C ARG A 32 -4.34 -13.14 -18.94
N VAL A 33 -4.75 -12.33 -17.96
CA VAL A 33 -4.40 -12.50 -16.55
C VAL A 33 -5.65 -12.87 -15.77
N GLY A 34 -5.55 -13.89 -14.94
CA GLY A 34 -6.59 -14.32 -14.01
C GLY A 34 -6.40 -13.69 -12.63
N PHE A 35 -7.49 -13.36 -11.97
CA PHE A 35 -7.54 -12.77 -10.64
C PHE A 35 -8.41 -13.64 -9.75
N CYS A 36 -7.88 -14.02 -8.59
CA CYS A 36 -8.60 -14.75 -7.55
C CYS A 36 -8.60 -13.88 -6.29
N SER A 37 -9.69 -13.16 -6.05
CA SER A 37 -9.87 -12.35 -4.85
C SER A 37 -10.57 -13.14 -3.77
N TYR A 38 -10.10 -13.01 -2.52
CA TYR A 38 -10.67 -13.68 -1.36
C TYR A 38 -10.74 -12.73 -0.16
N GLY A 39 -11.85 -12.80 0.57
CA GLY A 39 -12.01 -12.19 1.89
C GLY A 39 -12.65 -13.16 2.87
N SER A 40 -12.09 -13.26 4.09
CA SER A 40 -12.58 -14.14 5.15
C SER A 40 -14.00 -13.76 5.60
N GLY A 41 -14.88 -14.76 5.79
CA GLY A 41 -16.32 -14.57 6.11
C GLY A 41 -17.30 -15.58 5.48
N ALA A 42 -17.16 -16.08 4.24
CA ALA A 42 -16.22 -15.71 3.18
C ALA A 42 -16.91 -15.50 1.82
N SER A 43 -16.36 -14.58 1.04
CA SER A 43 -16.71 -14.38 -0.37
C SER A 43 -15.43 -14.40 -1.21
N ALA A 44 -15.53 -15.00 -2.38
CA ALA A 44 -14.45 -15.06 -3.35
C ALA A 44 -14.98 -14.62 -4.72
N MET A 45 -14.13 -13.94 -5.48
CA MET A 45 -14.44 -13.52 -6.83
C MET A 45 -13.29 -13.90 -7.75
N ILE A 46 -13.62 -14.61 -8.82
CA ILE A 46 -12.68 -14.95 -9.88
C ILE A 46 -13.06 -14.16 -11.12
N PHE A 47 -12.09 -13.46 -11.70
CA PHE A 47 -12.27 -12.70 -12.94
C PHE A 47 -10.99 -12.73 -13.77
N SER A 48 -11.05 -12.26 -15.01
CA SER A 48 -9.88 -12.16 -15.87
C SER A 48 -9.90 -10.87 -16.70
N GLY A 49 -8.71 -10.38 -17.04
CA GLY A 49 -8.51 -9.23 -17.92
C GLY A 49 -7.51 -9.56 -19.02
N VAL A 50 -7.56 -8.81 -20.12
CA VAL A 50 -6.57 -8.88 -21.21
C VAL A 50 -5.72 -7.61 -21.15
N ILE A 51 -4.41 -7.76 -21.13
CA ILE A 51 -3.47 -6.63 -21.12
C ILE A 51 -3.59 -5.87 -22.44
N GLN A 52 -3.85 -4.56 -22.35
CA GLN A 52 -4.01 -3.70 -23.53
C GLN A 52 -2.64 -3.27 -24.09
N PRO A 53 -2.55 -2.92 -25.39
CA PRO A 53 -1.29 -2.52 -26.02
C PRO A 53 -0.57 -1.37 -25.30
N GLU A 54 -1.30 -0.43 -24.72
CA GLU A 54 -0.74 0.75 -24.06
C GLU A 54 -0.26 0.49 -22.62
N TYR A 55 -0.23 -0.77 -22.15
CA TYR A 55 0.17 -1.10 -20.79
C TYR A 55 1.61 -0.70 -20.47
N ASP A 56 2.50 -0.78 -21.46
CA ASP A 56 3.91 -0.46 -21.35
C ASP A 56 4.14 1.01 -20.98
N GLN A 57 3.27 1.91 -21.46
CA GLN A 57 3.27 3.33 -21.12
C GLN A 57 3.02 3.59 -19.64
N VAL A 58 2.31 2.68 -18.97
CA VAL A 58 2.03 2.78 -17.53
C VAL A 58 3.14 2.09 -16.73
N VAL A 59 3.55 0.89 -17.16
CA VAL A 59 4.50 0.06 -16.40
C VAL A 59 5.93 0.61 -16.45
N LYS A 60 6.32 1.31 -17.52
CA LYS A 60 7.66 1.92 -17.65
C LYS A 60 8.01 2.89 -16.50
N ASP A 61 7.00 3.54 -15.93
CA ASP A 61 7.16 4.53 -14.87
C ASP A 61 6.94 3.91 -13.47
N MET A 62 6.60 2.61 -13.39
CA MET A 62 6.47 1.90 -12.12
C MET A 62 7.84 1.54 -11.55
N ASN A 63 8.07 1.92 -10.30
CA ASN A 63 9.24 1.46 -9.55
C ASN A 63 8.85 1.32 -8.09
N LEU A 64 8.41 0.12 -7.69
CA LEU A 64 7.91 -0.10 -6.34
C LEU A 64 8.96 0.22 -5.27
N GLU A 65 10.22 -0.11 -5.54
CA GLU A 65 11.31 0.09 -4.59
C GLU A 65 11.57 1.59 -4.36
N ALA A 66 11.61 2.38 -5.43
CA ALA A 66 11.77 3.82 -5.34
C ALA A 66 10.56 4.51 -4.70
N GLU A 67 9.34 4.08 -5.04
CA GLU A 67 8.08 4.61 -4.48
C GLU A 67 7.95 4.33 -2.98
N LEU A 68 8.35 3.14 -2.51
CA LEU A 68 8.39 2.83 -1.08
C LEU A 68 9.44 3.67 -0.33
N GLY A 69 10.49 4.10 -1.04
CA GLY A 69 11.55 4.94 -0.50
C GLY A 69 12.30 4.29 0.67
N PRO A 70 13.10 5.09 1.42
CA PRO A 70 13.81 4.61 2.59
C PRO A 70 12.82 4.30 3.72
N ARG A 71 12.66 3.01 4.02
CA ARG A 71 11.86 2.52 5.16
C ARG A 71 12.76 2.35 6.38
N THR A 72 12.25 2.72 7.54
CA THR A 72 12.95 2.54 8.82
C THR A 72 12.66 1.14 9.36
N LYS A 73 13.71 0.35 9.59
CA LYS A 73 13.59 -0.93 10.29
C LYS A 73 13.36 -0.65 11.77
N LEU A 74 12.28 -1.19 12.32
CA LEU A 74 11.98 -1.12 13.74
C LEU A 74 12.63 -2.29 14.49
N SER A 75 12.95 -2.05 15.76
CA SER A 75 13.13 -3.10 16.76
C SER A 75 11.78 -3.76 17.11
N LEU A 76 11.83 -4.91 17.79
CA LEU A 76 10.62 -5.58 18.25
C LEU A 76 9.85 -4.71 19.26
N ASP A 77 10.58 -4.09 20.20
CA ASP A 77 9.99 -3.24 21.24
C ASP A 77 9.26 -2.03 20.64
N GLU A 78 9.87 -1.34 19.66
CA GLU A 78 9.23 -0.23 18.93
C GLU A 78 7.97 -0.70 18.17
N TYR A 79 8.02 -1.89 17.57
CA TYR A 79 6.86 -2.47 16.90
C TYR A 79 5.73 -2.76 17.89
N GLU A 80 6.02 -3.35 19.05
CA GLU A 80 5.02 -3.65 20.07
C GLU A 80 4.40 -2.38 20.65
N GLU A 81 5.20 -1.32 20.86
CA GLU A 81 4.69 -0.02 21.29
C GLU A 81 3.69 0.57 20.30
N LEU A 82 3.98 0.50 19.00
CA LEU A 82 3.05 0.95 17.96
C LEU A 82 1.81 0.04 17.89
N HIS A 83 2.00 -1.28 17.91
CA HIS A 83 0.93 -2.27 17.76
C HIS A 83 -0.10 -2.19 18.89
N GLU A 84 0.37 -1.94 20.12
CA GLU A 84 -0.48 -1.82 21.30
C GLU A 84 -1.02 -0.39 21.53
N ASN A 85 -0.76 0.55 20.61
CA ASN A 85 -1.13 1.96 20.73
C ASN A 85 -0.56 2.64 21.99
N ARG A 86 0.66 2.26 22.40
CA ARG A 86 1.39 2.92 23.50
C ARG A 86 2.00 4.26 23.09
N ARG A 87 1.98 4.57 21.79
CA ARG A 87 2.40 5.84 21.20
C ARG A 87 1.22 6.54 20.54
N THR A 88 1.18 7.86 20.64
CA THR A 88 0.20 8.71 19.97
C THR A 88 0.74 9.32 18.68
N TYR A 89 -0.09 10.07 17.94
CA TYR A 89 0.32 10.76 16.72
C TYR A 89 1.37 11.86 16.95
N GLU A 90 1.64 12.23 18.20
CA GLU A 90 2.70 13.18 18.58
C GLU A 90 4.06 12.49 18.73
N GLU A 91 4.10 11.17 18.90
CA GLU A 91 5.28 10.38 19.28
C GLU A 91 5.83 9.54 18.12
N ASN A 92 5.95 10.18 16.95
CA ASN A 92 6.41 9.54 15.72
C ASN A 92 7.88 9.09 15.80
N ILE A 93 8.18 7.91 15.26
CA ILE A 93 9.56 7.38 15.18
C ILE A 93 10.40 8.12 14.11
N ARG A 94 9.74 8.63 13.07
CA ARG A 94 10.36 9.43 12.01
C ARG A 94 9.51 10.65 11.70
N SER A 95 10.14 11.70 11.20
CA SER A 95 9.42 12.84 10.61
C SER A 95 8.72 12.42 9.32
N ALA A 96 7.55 12.98 9.08
CA ALA A 96 6.82 12.83 7.83
C ALA A 96 7.61 13.45 6.67
N ASN A 97 7.49 12.87 5.47
CA ASN A 97 8.15 13.34 4.26
C ASN A 97 7.21 13.13 3.06
N LYS A 98 6.69 14.23 2.49
CA LYS A 98 5.76 14.24 1.36
C LYS A 98 4.57 13.29 1.51
N GLU A 99 3.97 13.27 2.69
CA GLU A 99 2.91 12.34 3.04
C GLU A 99 1.81 12.99 3.87
N PHE A 100 0.60 12.42 3.82
CA PHE A 100 -0.50 12.79 4.71
C PHE A 100 -0.34 12.06 6.05
N VAL A 101 -0.37 12.81 7.14
CA VAL A 101 -0.34 12.27 8.50
C VAL A 101 -1.54 12.75 9.30
N ILE A 102 -1.95 11.94 10.27
CA ILE A 102 -2.94 12.37 11.26
C ILE A 102 -2.26 13.31 12.26
N VAL A 103 -2.89 14.44 12.53
CA VAL A 103 -2.34 15.48 13.43
C VAL A 103 -3.23 15.78 14.63
N ASP A 104 -4.48 15.34 14.58
CA ASP A 104 -5.39 15.43 15.73
C ASP A 104 -6.48 14.36 15.63
N VAL A 105 -6.93 13.89 16.79
CA VAL A 105 -8.13 13.08 16.96
C VAL A 105 -8.95 13.69 18.09
N LYS A 106 -10.05 14.35 17.74
CA LYS A 106 -10.89 15.05 18.71
C LYS A 106 -11.48 14.09 19.74
N THR A 107 -11.41 14.51 21.01
CA THR A 107 -11.94 13.76 22.16
C THR A 107 -13.09 14.46 22.88
N SER A 108 -13.39 15.71 22.52
CA SER A 108 -14.51 16.46 23.09
C SER A 108 -15.85 15.83 22.72
N THR A 109 -16.86 15.98 23.57
CA THR A 109 -18.17 15.31 23.43
C THR A 109 -18.80 15.53 22.05
N GLU A 110 -18.76 16.76 21.53
CA GLU A 110 -19.43 17.14 20.28
C GLU A 110 -18.69 16.72 19.01
N SER A 111 -17.38 16.43 19.10
CA SER A 111 -16.54 16.13 17.92
C SER A 111 -15.77 14.82 18.08
N LYS A 112 -16.14 13.97 19.04
CA LYS A 112 -15.39 12.76 19.39
C LYS A 112 -15.21 11.86 18.17
N GLY A 113 -13.95 11.56 17.84
CA GLY A 113 -13.57 10.71 16.72
C GLY A 113 -13.33 11.45 15.40
N GLU A 114 -13.55 12.76 15.34
CA GLU A 114 -13.13 13.59 14.22
C GLU A 114 -11.60 13.55 14.10
N ARG A 115 -11.10 13.28 12.88
CA ARG A 115 -9.67 13.11 12.59
C ARG A 115 -9.20 14.23 11.68
N HIS A 116 -8.15 14.94 12.09
CA HIS A 116 -7.56 15.99 11.27
C HIS A 116 -6.26 15.48 10.66
N TYR A 117 -6.03 15.86 9.41
CA TYR A 117 -4.88 15.44 8.62
C TYR A 117 -4.18 16.66 8.04
N ALA A 118 -2.86 16.55 7.92
CA ALA A 118 -2.04 17.54 7.22
C ALA A 118 -1.17 16.83 6.18
N PHE A 119 -0.93 17.49 5.06
CA PHE A 119 0.15 17.13 4.15
C PHE A 119 1.44 17.77 4.68
N VAL A 120 2.46 16.97 4.92
CA VAL A 120 3.79 17.45 5.29
C VAL A 120 4.68 17.35 4.06
N ASP A 121 5.21 18.50 3.62
CA ASP A 121 6.12 18.61 2.47
C ASP A 121 7.54 18.17 2.83
#